data_AF-A0A6M0QBX0-F1
#
_entry.id   AF-A0A6M0QBX0-F1
#
_cell.length_a   1.000
_cell.length_b   1.000
_cell.length_c   1.000
_cell.angle_alpha   90.00
_cell.angle_beta   90.00
_cell.angle_gamma   90.00
#
_symmetry.space_group_name_H-M   'P 1'
#
loop_
_entity.id
_entity.type
_entity.pdbx_description
1 polymer ?
#
loop_
_entity_poly.entity_id
_entity_poly.type
_entity_poly.pdbx_seq_one_letter_code
_entity_poly.pdbx_strand_id
1 'polypeptide(L)' 'MFMYSQRLYDATTKVFNTMSRVFGTNTFFIALNDGKTNRVVNAFNKNSNLIQAGTEINFEETY' A
#
# COMPACT_ATOMS: atom_id res chain seq x y z
N MET A 1 10.07 14.23 -13.71
CA MET A 1 8.87 13.51 -13.19
C MET A 1 9.26 12.71 -11.94
N PHE A 2 9.62 13.37 -10.84
CA PHE A 2 10.02 12.71 -9.58
C PHE A 2 9.46 13.42 -8.32
N MET A 3 8.85 14.59 -8.47
CA MET A 3 8.43 15.42 -7.34
C MET A 3 7.05 15.05 -6.78
N TYR A 4 6.18 14.44 -7.60
CA TYR A 4 4.87 13.95 -7.16
C TYR A 4 4.97 12.65 -6.33
N SER A 5 5.95 11.78 -6.62
CA SER A 5 6.11 10.53 -5.89
C SER A 5 6.61 10.75 -4.47
N GLN A 6 7.48 11.73 -4.24
CA GLN A 6 8.06 11.99 -2.91
C GLN A 6 7.01 12.50 -1.92
N ARG A 7 6.19 13.50 -2.32
CA ARG A 7 5.12 14.02 -1.46
C ARG A 7 4.06 12.97 -1.16
N LEU A 8 3.71 12.17 -2.17
CA LEU A 8 2.82 11.05 -1.97
C LEU A 8 3.44 10.09 -0.96
N TYR A 9 4.67 9.63 -1.18
CA TYR A 9 5.41 8.73 -0.30
C TYR A 9 5.49 9.21 1.16
N ASP A 10 5.78 10.49 1.37
CA ASP A 10 5.88 11.09 2.71
C ASP A 10 4.52 11.12 3.41
N ALA A 11 3.46 11.54 2.71
CA ALA A 11 2.09 11.49 3.22
C ALA A 11 1.67 10.05 3.53
N THR A 12 2.06 9.13 2.66
CA THR A 12 1.80 7.70 2.81
C THR A 12 2.44 7.16 4.08
N THR A 13 3.73 7.43 4.26
CA THR A 13 4.53 7.04 5.44
C THR A 13 3.91 7.57 6.73
N LYS A 14 3.37 8.79 6.69
CA LYS A 14 2.70 9.40 7.86
C LYS A 14 1.38 8.71 8.20
N VAL A 15 0.59 8.34 7.20
CA VAL A 15 -0.63 7.51 7.38
C VAL A 15 -0.25 6.13 7.92
N PHE A 16 0.78 5.48 7.37
CA PHE A 16 1.28 4.18 7.83
C PHE A 16 1.67 4.20 9.31
N ASN A 17 2.43 5.21 9.74
CA ASN A 17 2.89 5.34 11.13
C ASN A 17 1.74 5.60 12.10
N THR A 18 0.68 6.27 11.67
CA THR A 18 -0.52 6.46 12.48
C THR A 18 -1.35 5.17 12.54
N MET A 19 -1.60 4.53 11.41
CA MET A 19 -2.38 3.29 11.31
C MET A 19 -1.76 2.15 12.11
N SER A 20 -0.44 1.96 12.03
CA SER A 20 0.28 0.89 12.74
C SER A 20 0.21 1.02 14.27
N ARG A 21 0.01 2.24 14.78
CA ARG A 21 -0.11 2.52 16.21
C ARG A 21 -1.54 2.40 16.72
N VAL A 22 -2.53 2.65 15.86
CA VAL A 22 -3.96 2.72 16.24
C VAL A 22 -4.69 1.41 15.98
N PHE A 23 -4.33 0.67 14.92
CA PHE A 23 -5.03 -0.54 14.52
C PHE A 23 -4.18 -1.80 14.75
N GLY A 24 -4.80 -2.85 15.29
CA GLY A 24 -4.22 -4.19 15.40
C GLY A 24 -4.07 -4.92 14.06
N THR A 25 -4.10 -4.21 12.93
CA THR A 25 -4.02 -4.78 11.59
C THR A 25 -2.67 -5.43 11.35
N ASN A 26 -2.70 -6.63 10.77
CA ASN A 26 -1.49 -7.39 10.49
C ASN A 26 -0.79 -6.91 9.20
N THR A 27 -1.57 -6.47 8.20
CA THR A 27 -1.06 -6.00 6.91
C THR A 27 -1.91 -4.84 6.40
N PHE A 28 -1.26 -3.84 5.81
CA PHE A 28 -1.89 -2.72 5.11
C PHE A 28 -1.02 -2.32 3.92
N PHE A 29 -1.63 -1.96 2.79
CA PHE A 29 -0.89 -1.59 1.59
C PHE A 29 -1.63 -0.53 0.79
N ILE A 30 -0.90 0.14 -0.11
CA ILE A 30 -1.44 1.14 -1.01
C ILE A 30 -1.14 0.71 -2.43
N ALA A 31 -2.18 0.72 -3.27
CA ALA A 31 -2.12 0.31 -4.65
C ALA A 31 -2.61 1.43 -5.57
N LEU A 32 -2.10 1.44 -6.79
CA LEU A 32 -2.67 2.18 -7.90
C LEU A 32 -3.63 1.24 -8.64
N ASN A 33 -4.84 1.71 -8.87
CA ASN A 33 -5.85 1.02 -9.63
C ASN A 33 -6.03 1.71 -10.99
N ASP A 34 -5.99 0.95 -12.07
CA ASP A 34 -6.23 1.45 -13.44
C ASP A 34 -7.58 0.97 -14.02
N GLY A 35 -8.45 0.41 -13.19
CA GLY A 35 -9.72 -0.21 -13.58
C GLY A 35 -9.62 -1.66 -14.05
N LYS A 36 -8.40 -2.23 -14.16
CA LYS A 36 -8.17 -3.64 -14.53
C LYS A 36 -7.28 -4.35 -13.53
N THR A 37 -6.28 -3.66 -13.00
CA THR A 37 -5.25 -4.21 -12.13
C THR A 37 -4.98 -3.27 -10.96
N ASN A 38 -4.79 -3.85 -9.78
CA ASN A 38 -4.29 -3.17 -8.60
C ASN A 38 -2.80 -3.45 -8.47
N ARG A 39 -1.98 -2.41 -8.65
CA ARG A 39 -0.54 -2.50 -8.48
C ARG A 39 -0.13 -1.93 -7.14
N VAL A 40 0.37 -2.78 -6.25
CA VAL A 40 0.84 -2.38 -4.92
C VAL A 40 2.07 -1.49 -5.05
N VAL A 41 1.98 -0.27 -4.55
CA VAL A 41 3.08 0.70 -4.54
C VAL A 41 3.86 0.62 -3.24
N ASN A 42 3.19 0.37 -2.12
CA ASN A 42 3.85 0.24 -0.83
C ASN A 42 3.04 -0.68 0.09
N ALA A 43 3.72 -1.47 0.92
CA ALA A 43 3.10 -2.42 1.82
C ALA A 43 3.77 -2.39 3.20
N PHE A 44 2.94 -2.41 4.23
CA PHE A 44 3.31 -2.64 5.62
C PHE A 44 2.80 -4.01 6.06
N ASN A 45 3.69 -4.81 6.62
CA ASN A 45 3.41 -6.12 7.17
C ASN A 45 3.98 -6.17 8.58
N LYS A 46 3.14 -6.45 9.59
CA LYS A 46 3.52 -6.42 11.00
C LYS A 46 4.31 -7.67 11.41
N ASN A 47 3.75 -8.85 11.15
CA ASN A 47 4.33 -10.12 11.61
C ASN A 47 4.81 -11.02 10.47
N SER A 48 4.11 -11.00 9.33
CA SER A 48 4.36 -11.89 8.20
C SER A 48 4.23 -11.13 6.90
N ASN A 49 5.10 -11.41 5.94
CA ASN A 49 5.09 -10.76 4.63
C ASN A 49 3.96 -11.31 3.75
N LEU A 50 2.76 -10.74 3.88
CA LEU A 50 1.55 -11.20 3.17
C LEU A 50 1.42 -10.57 1.78
N ILE A 51 1.99 -9.38 1.58
CA ILE A 51 1.93 -8.66 0.31
C ILE A 51 3.13 -7.73 0.15
N GLN A 52 3.60 -7.53 -1.08
CA GLN A 52 4.82 -6.76 -1.36
C GLN A 52 4.54 -5.62 -2.34
N ALA A 53 5.39 -4.58 -2.28
CA ALA A 53 5.42 -3.58 -3.33
C ALA A 53 5.76 -4.25 -4.67
N GLY A 54 5.05 -3.88 -5.73
CA GLY A 54 5.15 -4.50 -7.04
C GLY A 54 4.22 -5.68 -7.27
N THR A 55 3.51 -6.18 -6.24
CA THR A 55 2.45 -7.18 -6.44
C THR A 55 1.33 -6.57 -7.31
N GLU A 56 0.88 -7.33 -8.30
CA GLU A 56 -0.24 -6.99 -9.16
C GLU A 56 -1.38 -7.97 -8.91
N ILE A 57 -2.58 -7.44 -8.66
CA ILE A 57 -3.79 -8.19 -8.36
C ILE A 57 -4.83 -7.79 -9.39
N ASN A 58 -5.55 -8.74 -9.98
CA ASN A 58 -6.66 -8.39 -10.86
C ASN A 58 -7.73 -7.63 -10.10
N PHE A 59 -8.32 -6.60 -10.73
CA PHE A 59 -9.33 -5.77 -10.07
C PHE A 59 -10.51 -6.59 -9.57
N GLU A 60 -10.94 -7.59 -10.35
CA GLU A 60 -12.05 -8.48 -9.99
C GLU A 60 -11.74 -9.41 -8.81
N GLU A 61 -10.47 -9.60 -8.45
CA GLU A 61 -10.03 -10.43 -7.33
C GLU A 61 -9.75 -9.60 -6.06
N THR A 62 -9.98 -8.28 -6.11
CA THR A 62 -9.61 -7.36 -5.01
C THR A 62 -10.77 -7.11 -4.02
N TYR A 63 -12.00 -7.52 -4.35
CA TYR A 63 -13.20 -7.41 -3.50
C TYR A 63 -13.86 -8.77 -3.30
#